data_AF-A0A1T4UDV5-F1
#
_entry.id   AF-A0A1T4UDV5-F1
#
_cell.length_a   1.000
_cell.length_b   1.000
_cell.length_c   1.000
_cell.angle_alpha   90.00
_cell.angle_beta   90.00
_cell.angle_gamma   90.00
#
_symmetry.space_group_name_H-M   'P 1'
#
loop_
_entity.id
_entity.type
_entity.pdbx_description
1 polymer ?
#
loop_
_entity_poly.entity_id
_entity_poly.type
_entity_poly.pdbx_seq_one_letter_code
_entity_poly.pdbx_strand_id
1 'polypeptide(L)'
;MKLKNKVLVTAEWLKSHLNEPFIKVVDATNFMPGTPRNALNEWKSKRIPGAVFFDFDTRICDQSSSLPHMLPTTDVLSKEVSLLGIHRDDIVVVYDSMGIFSSP
;
A
#
# COMPACT_ATOMS: atom_id res chain seq x y z
N MET A 1 -17.96 12.80 -9.40
CA MET A 1 -18.72 11.88 -8.52
C MET A 1 -18.05 11.89 -7.16
N LYS A 2 -18.65 12.48 -6.12
CA LYS A 2 -18.09 12.47 -4.75
C LYS A 2 -18.46 11.13 -4.11
N LEU A 3 -17.49 10.28 -3.82
CA LEU A 3 -17.71 9.06 -3.01
C LEU A 3 -18.16 9.50 -1.61
N LYS A 4 -19.46 9.33 -1.31
CA LYS A 4 -19.98 9.42 0.07
C LYS A 4 -19.37 8.27 0.87
N ASN A 5 -18.45 8.57 1.78
CA ASN A 5 -18.02 7.75 2.92
C ASN A 5 -18.06 6.22 2.73
N LYS A 6 -17.33 5.70 1.75
CA LYS A 6 -16.93 4.30 1.74
C LYS A 6 -15.42 4.25 1.62
N VAL A 7 -14.76 4.11 2.77
CA VAL A 7 -13.30 3.88 2.88
C VAL A 7 -12.90 2.46 2.49
N LEU A 8 -13.88 1.62 2.13
CA LEU A 8 -13.70 0.24 1.70
C LEU A 8 -14.38 0.02 0.34
N VAL A 9 -13.71 -0.75 -0.52
CA VAL A 9 -14.23 -1.23 -1.80
C VAL A 9 -14.19 -2.76 -1.82
N THR A 10 -15.06 -3.40 -2.59
CA THR A 10 -15.04 -4.87 -2.73
C THR A 10 -14.05 -5.31 -3.81
N ALA A 11 -13.68 -6.59 -3.79
CA ALA A 11 -12.84 -7.18 -4.83
C ALA A 11 -13.50 -7.09 -6.22
N GLU A 12 -14.82 -7.24 -6.30
CA GLU A 12 -15.59 -7.10 -7.54
C GLU A 12 -15.54 -5.68 -8.09
N TRP A 13 -15.64 -4.68 -7.21
CA TRP A 13 -15.51 -3.28 -7.60
C TRP A 13 -14.10 -3.02 -8.13
N LEU A 14 -13.05 -3.41 -7.40
CA LEU A 14 -11.68 -3.20 -7.85
C LEU A 14 -11.42 -3.90 -9.19
N LYS A 15 -11.89 -5.15 -9.35
CA LYS A 15 -11.76 -5.89 -10.61
C LYS A 15 -12.42 -5.17 -11.80
N SER A 16 -13.54 -4.49 -11.59
CA SER A 16 -14.24 -3.76 -12.65
C SER A 16 -13.62 -2.40 -12.99
N HIS A 17 -12.77 -1.86 -12.12
CA HIS A 17 -12.12 -0.54 -12.30
C HIS A 17 -10.58 -0.65 -12.47
N LEU A 18 -10.02 -1.87 -12.51
CA LEU A 18 -8.56 -2.10 -12.46
C LEU A 18 -7.78 -1.46 -13.61
N ASN A 19 -8.43 -1.22 -14.74
CA ASN A 19 -7.83 -0.63 -15.93
C ASN A 19 -8.01 0.90 -16.01
N GLU A 20 -8.66 1.51 -15.02
CA GLU A 20 -8.81 2.96 -14.98
C GLU A 20 -7.46 3.62 -14.61
N PRO A 21 -6.98 4.61 -15.38
CA PRO A 21 -5.63 5.14 -15.23
C PRO A 21 -5.39 5.86 -13.89
N PHE A 22 -6.46 6.32 -13.24
CA PHE A 22 -6.43 7.01 -11.94
C PHE A 22 -6.63 6.06 -10.75
N ILE A 23 -6.79 4.75 -10.97
CA ILE A 23 -6.85 3.75 -9.89
C ILE A 23 -5.43 3.23 -9.65
N LYS A 24 -4.91 3.43 -8.44
CA LYS A 24 -3.60 2.91 -8.01
C LYS A 24 -3.79 1.85 -6.94
N VAL A 25 -3.40 0.63 -7.25
CA VAL A 25 -3.45 -0.49 -6.31
C VAL A 25 -2.13 -0.57 -5.54
N VAL A 26 -2.22 -0.62 -4.23
CA VAL A 26 -1.07 -0.59 -3.33
C VAL A 26 -1.11 -1.81 -2.41
N ASP A 27 -0.07 -2.62 -2.48
CA ASP A 27 0.17 -3.72 -1.56
C ASP A 27 0.97 -3.21 -0.36
N ALA A 28 0.33 -3.18 0.80
CA ALA A 28 0.93 -2.81 2.08
C ALA A 28 1.12 -4.05 2.98
N THR A 29 1.38 -5.22 2.39
CA THR A 29 1.69 -6.43 3.16
C THR A 29 2.93 -6.21 4.01
N ASN A 30 2.83 -6.54 5.30
CA ASN A 30 3.96 -6.72 6.20
C ASN A 30 3.72 -7.93 7.11
N PHE A 31 4.76 -8.43 7.77
CA PHE A 31 4.68 -9.54 8.72
C PHE A 31 5.40 -9.21 10.02
N MET A 32 4.96 -9.80 11.13
CA MET A 32 5.67 -9.67 12.41
C MET A 32 7.08 -10.26 12.30
N PRO A 33 8.08 -9.69 13.02
CA PRO A 33 9.40 -10.29 13.12
C PRO A 33 9.34 -11.76 13.56
N GLY A 34 10.15 -12.60 12.92
CA GLY A 34 10.17 -14.04 13.17
C GLY A 34 9.14 -14.85 12.39
N THR A 35 8.20 -14.21 11.68
CA THR A 35 7.33 -14.93 10.73
C THR A 35 8.19 -15.46 9.57
N PRO A 36 8.08 -16.75 9.17
CA PRO A 36 8.86 -17.32 8.07
C PRO A 36 8.30 -16.91 6.69
N ARG A 37 7.94 -15.65 6.53
CA ARG A 37 7.33 -15.06 5.33
C ARG A 37 8.04 -13.76 4.98
N ASN A 38 8.05 -13.43 3.69
CA ASN A 38 8.70 -12.22 3.19
C ASN A 38 7.74 -11.49 2.25
N ALA A 39 7.27 -10.32 2.67
CA ALA A 39 6.22 -9.57 1.97
C ALA A 39 6.64 -9.19 0.54
N LEU A 40 7.88 -8.73 0.36
CA LEU A 40 8.40 -8.35 -0.94
C LEU A 40 8.46 -9.55 -1.91
N ASN A 41 8.88 -10.73 -1.43
CA ASN A 41 8.93 -11.94 -2.24
C ASN A 41 7.52 -12.43 -2.60
N GLU A 42 6.57 -12.34 -1.67
CA GLU A 42 5.17 -12.67 -1.96
C GLU A 42 4.57 -11.72 -2.99
N TRP A 43 4.74 -10.40 -2.83
CA TRP A 43 4.31 -9.41 -3.82
C TRP A 43 4.93 -9.67 -5.20
N LYS A 44 6.22 -10.03 -5.27
CA LYS A 44 6.88 -10.40 -6.54
C LYS A 44 6.26 -11.63 -7.18
N SER A 45 5.90 -12.63 -6.37
CA SER A 45 5.35 -13.92 -6.81
C SER A 45 3.87 -13.82 -7.21
N LYS A 46 3.04 -13.17 -6.39
CA LYS A 46 1.60 -13.05 -6.60
C LYS A 46 1.08 -11.76 -5.97
N ARG A 47 0.48 -10.93 -6.80
CA ARG A 47 -0.15 -9.66 -6.43
C ARG A 47 -1.33 -9.36 -7.34
N ILE A 48 -2.13 -8.36 -6.97
CA ILE A 48 -3.13 -7.80 -7.89
C ILE A 48 -2.38 -7.18 -9.10
N PRO A 49 -2.82 -7.38 -10.35
CA PRO A 49 -2.16 -6.81 -11.51
C PRO A 49 -2.00 -5.29 -11.39
N GLY A 50 -0.80 -4.79 -11.69
CA GLY A 50 -0.47 -3.37 -11.58
C GLY A 50 -0.19 -2.86 -10.16
N ALA A 51 -0.37 -3.69 -9.12
CA ALA A 51 -0.13 -3.25 -7.75
C ALA A 51 1.36 -2.95 -7.48
N VAL A 52 1.61 -1.82 -6.80
CA VAL A 52 2.94 -1.41 -6.31
C VAL A 52 3.12 -1.85 -4.85
N PHE A 53 4.37 -2.06 -4.44
CA PHE A 53 4.69 -2.45 -3.06
C PHE A 53 4.98 -1.20 -2.22
N PHE A 54 4.27 -1.04 -1.10
CA PHE A 54 4.44 0.06 -0.17
C PHE A 54 5.27 -0.37 1.03
N ASP A 55 6.57 -0.12 0.94
CA ASP A 55 7.56 -0.50 1.96
C ASP A 55 7.58 0.51 3.12
N PHE A 56 6.56 0.47 3.98
CA PHE A 56 6.48 1.30 5.20
C PHE A 56 7.36 0.80 6.35
N ASP A 57 8.08 -0.30 6.15
CA ASP A 57 8.97 -0.86 7.15
C ASP A 57 10.36 -0.23 7.05
N THR A 58 10.90 -0.11 5.83
CA THR A 58 12.31 0.30 5.62
C THR A 58 12.50 1.52 4.73
N ARG A 59 11.52 1.87 3.88
CA ARG A 59 11.68 2.98 2.91
C ARG A 59 10.76 4.16 3.17
N ILE A 60 9.48 3.91 3.37
CA ILE A 60 8.43 4.91 3.54
C ILE A 60 8.14 5.06 5.05
N CYS A 61 9.19 5.35 5.81
CA CYS A 61 9.17 5.50 7.26
C CYS A 61 10.20 6.55 7.69
N ASP A 62 10.09 7.03 8.91
CA ASP A 62 11.13 7.87 9.52
C ASP A 62 12.38 7.03 9.84
N GLN A 63 13.38 7.10 8.97
CA GLN A 63 14.65 6.40 9.11
C GLN A 63 15.57 6.99 10.20
N SER A 64 15.23 8.16 10.76
CA SER A 64 15.99 8.77 11.86
C SER A 64 15.51 8.30 13.24
N SER A 65 14.32 7.73 13.31
CA SER A 65 13.73 7.19 14.53
C SER A 65 14.38 5.87 14.94
N SER A 66 14.55 5.67 16.25
CA SER A 66 14.89 4.37 16.82
C SER A 66 13.70 3.41 16.97
N LEU A 67 12.47 3.93 16.82
CA LEU A 67 11.22 3.17 16.84
C LEU A 67 10.82 2.76 15.41
N PRO A 68 10.26 1.55 15.22
CA PRO A 68 9.78 1.10 13.91
C PRO A 68 8.49 1.82 13.50
N HIS A 69 8.22 1.83 12.18
CA HIS A 69 6.96 2.30 11.58
C HIS A 69 6.56 3.75 11.93
N MET A 70 7.53 4.59 12.24
CA MET A 70 7.27 6.00 12.51
C MET A 70 6.96 6.75 11.21
N LEU A 71 6.01 7.70 11.30
CA LEU A 71 5.57 8.50 10.17
C LEU A 71 6.76 9.29 9.59
N PRO A 72 7.06 9.17 8.29
CA PRO A 72 8.14 9.93 7.65
C PRO A 72 7.83 11.42 7.58
N THR A 73 8.85 12.23 7.26
CA THR A 73 8.63 13.63 6.88
C THR A 73 7.80 13.73 5.60
N THR A 74 7.16 14.88 5.37
CA THR A 74 6.39 15.14 4.16
C THR A 74 7.23 15.00 2.89
N ASP A 75 8.50 15.40 2.93
CA ASP A 75 9.41 15.32 1.78
C ASP A 75 9.74 13.87 1.42
N VAL A 76 10.02 13.04 2.43
CA VAL A 76 10.27 11.60 2.24
C VAL A 76 9.01 10.92 1.72
N LEU A 77 7.86 11.16 2.37
CA LEU A 77 6.58 10.58 1.93
C LEU A 77 6.26 10.96 0.48
N SER A 78 6.30 12.26 0.17
CA SER A 78 5.96 12.78 -1.16
C SER A 78 6.88 12.20 -2.23
N LYS A 79 8.19 12.12 -1.95
CA LYS A 79 9.18 11.56 -2.88
C LYS A 79 8.93 10.07 -3.14
N GLU A 80 8.87 9.26 -2.09
CA GLU A 80 8.76 7.81 -2.23
C GLU A 80 7.40 7.40 -2.83
N VAL A 81 6.31 8.04 -2.42
CA VAL A 81 4.97 7.81 -3.02
C VAL A 81 4.94 8.21 -4.51
N SER A 82 5.63 9.29 -4.89
CA SER A 82 5.73 9.68 -6.30
C SER A 82 6.53 8.66 -7.12
N LEU A 83 7.57 8.04 -6.55
CA LEU A 83 8.34 6.96 -7.21
C LEU A 83 7.49 5.69 -7.44
N LEU A 84 6.43 5.50 -6.66
CA LEU A 84 5.43 4.45 -6.90
C LEU A 84 4.42 4.82 -8.00
N GLY A 85 4.54 6.00 -8.62
CA GLY A 85 3.63 6.47 -9.67
C GLY A 85 2.24 6.85 -9.16
N ILE A 86 2.15 7.25 -7.88
CA ILE A 86 0.93 7.75 -7.25
C ILE A 86 0.94 9.28 -7.32
N HIS A 87 -0.15 9.85 -7.81
CA HIS A 87 -0.36 11.26 -7.99
C HIS A 87 -1.51 11.77 -7.13
N ARG A 88 -1.60 13.10 -7.00
CA ARG A 88 -2.58 13.79 -6.15
C ARG A 88 -4.03 13.39 -6.42
N ASP A 89 -4.37 13.17 -7.68
CA ASP A 89 -5.75 12.94 -8.13
C ASP A 89 -6.07 11.43 -8.28
N ASP A 90 -5.13 10.56 -7.93
CA ASP A 90 -5.35 9.12 -7.96
C ASP A 90 -6.28 8.67 -6.82
N ILE A 91 -7.10 7.67 -7.12
CA ILE A 91 -7.81 6.88 -6.14
C ILE A 91 -6.91 5.71 -5.75
N VAL A 92 -6.39 5.76 -4.52
CA VAL A 92 -5.51 4.72 -3.97
C VAL A 92 -6.34 3.64 -3.30
N VAL A 93 -6.17 2.40 -3.74
CA VAL A 93 -6.80 1.21 -3.14
C VAL A 93 -5.72 0.38 -2.48
N VAL A 94 -5.73 0.31 -1.15
CA VAL A 94 -4.73 -0.40 -0.35
C VAL A 94 -5.26 -1.79 0.04
N TYR A 95 -4.40 -2.79 -0.01
CA TYR A 95 -4.67 -4.13 0.51
C TYR A 95 -3.42 -4.74 1.15
N ASP A 96 -3.60 -5.84 1.87
CA ASP A 96 -2.52 -6.73 2.31
C ASP A 96 -2.91 -8.21 2.08
N SER A 97 -1.93 -9.11 2.18
CA SER A 97 -2.13 -10.56 1.95
C SER A 97 -2.74 -11.32 3.13
N MET A 98 -2.91 -10.69 4.30
CA MET A 98 -3.37 -11.29 5.55
C MET A 98 -4.84 -11.02 5.84
N GLY A 99 -5.41 -9.92 5.31
CA GLY A 99 -6.72 -9.41 5.68
C GLY A 99 -6.65 -8.62 6.99
N ILE A 100 -7.05 -9.22 8.10
CA ILE A 100 -6.93 -8.57 9.42
C ILE A 100 -5.54 -8.89 9.99
N PHE A 101 -4.59 -7.97 9.81
CA PHE A 101 -3.21 -8.13 10.25
C PHE A 101 -2.99 -7.79 11.73
N SER A 102 -3.47 -6.62 12.18
CA SER A 102 -3.21 -6.14 13.56
C SER A 102 -4.33 -5.31 14.20
N SER A 103 -5.36 -4.91 13.45
CA SER A 103 -6.58 -4.24 13.93
C SER A 103 -7.64 -4.24 12.82
N PRO A 104 -8.96 -4.32 13.13
CA PRO A 104 -10.04 -4.28 12.14
C PRO A 104 -10.16 -2.93 11.40
#